data_AF-A0A316M3N0-F1
#
_entry.id   AF-A0A316M3N0-F1
#
_cell.length_a   1.000
_cell.length_b   1.000
_cell.length_c   1.000
_cell.angle_alpha   90.00
_cell.angle_beta   90.00
_cell.angle_gamma   90.00
#
_symmetry.space_group_name_H-M   'P 1'
#
loop_
_entity.id
_entity.type
_entity.pdbx_description
1 polymer ?
#
loop_
_entity_poly.entity_id
_entity_poly.type
_entity_poly.pdbx_seq_one_letter_code
_entity_poly.pdbx_strand_id
1 'polypeptide(L)'
;MPKAFKKRLALFLSILLSLALVSGVVVAAGSADDPLITRAYLQNEILVSLTEAIRGRTVASGESDTASVAQIKAVADNAEAKLSLDALAQLAADKLWASAGANSSYTVPAVNHLRELTLTPGSVLTAQPGCVVLVRSGRVQTRNGVGATVVRIPAARELYNQWELSAGDYLIVTEKAPIGFTPVLGSATVMISGEFMVEHGDPYEPEYTDLADALNKMGLFLGTGNGYELDRVSRRDEGLIMMLRLLGDEQAALALTEKLHPFSDVRPWASAYVSYAYKNGLTNGTSSYEYSSMMLIEPEQYMTFLLRALGYTDSGDNPDFHYKNAISAAVSFGIISQNEAQMLTSTPLYRDKLAYISYYGLFAHMKGTSTRLLDYLIEKGAVDYNTAQLAILSVTRTRP
;
A
#
# COMPACT_ATOMS: atom_id res chain seq x y z
N MET A 1 32.43 -18.23 -9.53
CA MET A 1 30.97 -18.22 -9.24
C MET A 1 30.43 -16.81 -9.50
N PRO A 2 29.46 -16.60 -10.41
CA PRO A 2 29.05 -15.26 -10.83
C PRO A 2 28.35 -14.48 -9.72
N LYS A 3 28.63 -13.17 -9.60
CA LYS A 3 28.10 -12.26 -8.54
C LYS A 3 26.58 -12.29 -8.41
N ALA A 4 25.85 -12.56 -9.49
CA ALA A 4 24.39 -12.67 -9.50
C ALA A 4 23.86 -13.87 -8.69
N PHE A 5 24.63 -14.96 -8.60
CA PHE A 5 24.24 -16.16 -7.87
C PHE A 5 24.37 -16.00 -6.35
N LYS A 6 25.37 -15.24 -5.89
CA LYS A 6 25.55 -14.92 -4.46
C LYS A 6 24.42 -14.07 -3.89
N LYS A 7 23.90 -13.12 -4.67
CA LYS A 7 22.75 -12.28 -4.27
C LYS A 7 21.44 -13.06 -4.22
N ARG A 8 21.20 -13.95 -5.18
CA ARG A 8 19.99 -14.80 -5.22
C ARG A 8 19.97 -15.85 -4.11
N LEU A 9 21.13 -16.39 -3.72
CA LEU A 9 21.24 -17.37 -2.64
C LEU A 9 21.04 -16.74 -1.25
N ALA A 10 21.56 -15.53 -1.01
CA ALA A 10 21.35 -14.80 0.24
C ALA A 10 19.87 -14.41 0.44
N LEU A 11 19.20 -14.01 -0.64
CA LEU A 11 17.76 -13.71 -0.65
C LEU A 11 16.90 -14.97 -0.43
N PHE A 12 17.31 -16.12 -0.96
CA PHE A 12 16.61 -17.39 -0.74
C PHE A 12 16.79 -17.90 0.71
N LEU A 13 17.97 -17.69 1.31
CA LEU A 13 18.25 -18.06 2.69
C LEU A 13 17.48 -17.19 3.71
N SER A 14 17.32 -15.89 3.44
CA SER A 14 16.51 -15.00 4.28
C SER A 14 15.01 -15.30 4.18
N ILE A 15 14.52 -15.74 3.00
CA ILE A 15 13.15 -16.22 2.82
C ILE A 15 12.90 -17.52 3.62
N LEU A 16 13.85 -18.47 3.60
CA LEU A 16 13.73 -19.74 4.35
C LEU A 16 13.85 -19.56 5.88
N LEU A 17 14.71 -18.66 6.34
CA LEU A 17 14.88 -18.40 7.78
C LEU A 17 13.68 -17.63 8.37
N SER A 18 13.00 -16.82 7.54
CA SER A 18 11.84 -16.04 7.97
C SER A 18 10.52 -16.84 7.92
N LEU A 19 10.39 -17.85 7.04
CA LEU A 19 9.25 -18.78 7.05
C LEU A 19 9.17 -19.64 8.32
N ALA A 20 10.30 -19.97 8.95
CA ALA A 20 10.34 -20.77 10.17
C ALA A 20 9.81 -20.03 11.41
N LEU A 21 9.77 -18.68 11.39
CA LEU A 21 9.37 -17.83 12.51
C LEU A 21 7.87 -17.49 12.54
N VAL A 22 7.09 -17.85 11.51
CA VAL A 22 5.70 -17.38 11.33
C VAL A 22 4.63 -18.44 11.71
N SER A 23 5.02 -19.59 12.27
CA SER A 23 4.03 -20.55 12.83
C SER A 23 3.58 -20.14 14.24
N GLY A 24 2.84 -19.03 14.32
CA GLY A 24 2.06 -18.69 15.51
C GLY A 24 0.76 -19.50 15.58
N VAL A 25 0.85 -20.80 15.81
CA VAL A 25 -0.24 -21.51 16.50
C VAL A 25 -0.04 -21.21 17.98
N VAL A 26 -1.11 -20.81 18.68
CA VAL A 26 -1.10 -20.57 20.13
C VAL A 26 -0.49 -21.79 20.83
N VAL A 27 0.73 -21.67 21.38
CA VAL A 27 1.30 -22.71 22.23
C VAL A 27 1.08 -22.31 23.67
N ALA A 28 0.04 -22.90 24.27
CA ALA A 28 -0.17 -22.89 25.71
C ALA A 28 1.07 -23.48 26.43
N ALA A 29 1.36 -22.98 27.62
CA ALA A 29 2.48 -23.45 28.44
C ALA A 29 2.35 -24.97 28.72
N GLY A 30 3.21 -25.78 28.10
CA GLY A 30 3.32 -27.23 28.32
C GLY A 30 4.53 -27.57 29.19
N SER A 31 4.37 -28.58 30.06
CA SER A 31 5.34 -29.04 31.06
C SER A 31 6.43 -29.95 30.50
N ALA A 32 7.38 -30.33 31.38
CA ALA A 32 8.69 -30.95 31.13
C ALA A 32 8.76 -32.26 30.30
N ASP A 33 7.65 -32.79 29.78
CA ASP A 33 7.59 -34.06 29.04
C ASP A 33 7.27 -33.91 27.54
N ASP A 34 7.10 -32.68 27.01
CA ASP A 34 6.85 -32.45 25.57
C ASP A 34 7.66 -31.25 25.04
N PRO A 35 8.82 -31.48 24.38
CA PRO A 35 9.64 -30.41 23.89
C PRO A 35 9.12 -29.96 22.52
N LEU A 36 8.53 -28.77 22.50
CA LEU A 36 8.63 -27.77 21.42
C LEU A 36 9.66 -28.18 20.35
N ILE A 37 9.28 -28.18 19.05
CA ILE A 37 10.16 -28.45 17.90
C ILE A 37 11.59 -28.00 18.23
N THR A 38 12.44 -28.98 18.55
CA THR A 38 13.71 -28.66 19.19
C THR A 38 14.62 -28.01 18.15
N ARG A 39 15.47 -27.08 18.59
CA ARG A 39 16.56 -26.52 17.77
C ARG A 39 17.37 -27.62 17.05
N ALA A 40 17.50 -28.78 17.69
CA ALA A 40 18.09 -29.99 17.11
C ALA A 40 17.33 -30.53 15.89
N TYR A 41 15.99 -30.53 15.90
CA TYR A 41 15.15 -30.94 14.78
C TYR A 41 15.32 -30.00 13.56
N LEU A 42 15.35 -28.68 13.78
CA LEU A 42 15.59 -27.69 12.72
C LEU A 42 17.02 -27.78 12.15
N GLN A 43 18.01 -28.09 13.00
CA GLN A 43 19.41 -28.24 12.59
C GLN A 43 19.70 -29.59 11.90
N ASN A 44 19.00 -30.68 12.24
CA ASN A 44 19.28 -32.01 11.68
C ASN A 44 18.46 -32.37 10.44
N GLU A 45 17.25 -31.86 10.22
CA GLU A 45 16.42 -32.26 9.06
C GLU A 45 16.51 -31.25 7.90
N ILE A 46 16.41 -29.96 8.19
CA ILE A 46 16.37 -28.90 7.16
C ILE A 46 17.78 -28.61 6.62
N LEU A 47 18.79 -28.59 7.48
CA LEU A 47 20.18 -28.37 7.09
C LEU A 47 20.78 -29.59 6.40
N VAL A 48 20.40 -30.81 6.79
CA VAL A 48 20.81 -32.05 6.11
C VAL A 48 20.14 -32.18 4.75
N SER A 49 18.84 -31.88 4.62
CA SER A 49 18.17 -31.88 3.31
C SER A 49 18.71 -30.79 2.35
N LEU A 50 19.08 -29.61 2.86
CA LEU A 50 19.79 -28.59 2.08
C LEU A 50 21.19 -29.04 1.66
N THR A 51 21.92 -29.70 2.56
CA THR A 51 23.29 -30.20 2.33
C THR A 51 23.30 -31.40 1.37
N GLU A 52 22.32 -32.29 1.45
CA GLU A 52 22.05 -33.39 0.51
C GLU A 52 21.67 -32.85 -0.88
N ALA A 53 20.83 -31.80 -0.95
CA ALA A 53 20.47 -31.15 -2.22
C ALA A 53 21.64 -30.42 -2.88
N ILE A 54 22.60 -29.92 -2.09
CA ILE A 54 23.86 -29.32 -2.57
C ILE A 54 24.85 -30.43 -2.99
N ARG A 55 25.01 -31.50 -2.19
CA ARG A 55 25.87 -32.66 -2.52
C ARG A 55 25.42 -33.40 -3.78
N GLY A 56 24.11 -33.60 -3.94
CA GLY A 56 23.53 -34.28 -5.11
C GLY A 56 23.72 -33.56 -6.44
N ARG A 57 24.17 -32.29 -6.43
CA ARG A 57 24.50 -31.50 -7.63
C ARG A 57 26.00 -31.39 -7.93
N THR A 58 26.85 -31.96 -7.10
CA THR A 58 28.30 -32.02 -7.28
C THR A 58 28.77 -33.47 -7.41
N VAL A 59 28.78 -34.00 -8.62
CA VAL A 59 29.53 -35.23 -8.92
C VAL A 59 30.86 -34.84 -9.52
N ALA A 60 31.96 -35.08 -8.80
CA ALA A 60 33.24 -35.50 -9.36
C ALA A 60 34.13 -36.10 -8.27
N SER A 61 34.69 -37.25 -8.62
CA SER A 61 35.51 -38.20 -7.89
C SER A 61 36.90 -37.71 -7.45
N GLY A 62 37.40 -38.21 -6.31
CA GLY A 62 38.85 -38.35 -6.03
C GLY A 62 39.32 -37.79 -4.69
N GLU A 63 40.25 -38.50 -4.06
CA GLU A 63 40.82 -38.37 -2.69
C GLU A 63 41.50 -37.02 -2.30
N SER A 64 41.15 -35.87 -2.87
CA SER A 64 41.81 -34.57 -2.57
C SER A 64 41.16 -33.74 -1.45
N ASP A 65 40.47 -34.39 -0.51
CA ASP A 65 39.36 -33.82 0.26
C ASP A 65 39.72 -33.03 1.55
N THR A 66 40.97 -32.59 1.73
CA THR A 66 41.39 -31.89 2.97
C THR A 66 41.35 -30.35 2.85
N ALA A 67 41.68 -29.79 1.69
CA ALA A 67 41.71 -28.34 1.48
C ALA A 67 40.29 -27.73 1.35
N SER A 68 39.38 -28.43 0.66
CA SER A 68 38.00 -27.99 0.47
C SER A 68 37.20 -28.08 1.77
N VAL A 69 37.40 -29.13 2.57
CA VAL A 69 36.81 -29.27 3.91
C VAL A 69 37.33 -28.20 4.87
N ALA A 70 38.62 -27.87 4.84
CA ALA A 70 39.19 -26.79 5.64
C ALA A 70 38.64 -25.40 5.25
N GLN A 71 38.43 -25.14 3.95
CA GLN A 71 37.79 -23.90 3.49
C GLN A 71 36.34 -23.79 3.92
N ILE A 72 35.58 -24.88 3.85
CA ILE A 72 34.17 -24.91 4.30
C ILE A 72 34.10 -24.67 5.82
N LYS A 73 35.00 -25.27 6.60
CA LYS A 73 35.08 -25.07 8.04
C LYS A 73 35.45 -23.64 8.42
N ALA A 74 36.44 -23.04 7.75
CA ALA A 74 36.81 -21.64 7.98
C ALA A 74 35.69 -20.65 7.59
N VAL A 75 34.87 -20.97 6.58
CA VAL A 75 33.68 -20.17 6.23
C VAL A 75 32.60 -20.30 7.29
N ALA A 76 32.39 -21.50 7.85
CA ALA A 76 31.45 -21.75 8.93
C ALA A 76 31.87 -21.06 10.24
N ASP A 77 33.13 -21.19 10.65
CA ASP A 77 33.67 -20.58 11.87
C ASP A 77 33.64 -19.03 11.80
N ASN A 78 33.89 -18.46 10.61
CA ASN A 78 33.81 -17.01 10.39
C ASN A 78 32.34 -16.52 10.32
N ALA A 79 31.42 -17.35 9.81
CA ALA A 79 29.99 -17.08 9.88
C ALA A 79 29.47 -17.15 11.33
N GLU A 80 29.94 -18.09 12.13
CA GLU A 80 29.58 -18.23 13.55
C GLU A 80 30.15 -17.09 14.41
N ALA A 81 31.41 -16.71 14.18
CA ALA A 81 32.01 -15.53 14.83
C ALA A 81 31.27 -14.24 14.46
N LYS A 82 30.87 -14.06 13.18
CA LYS A 82 30.00 -12.94 12.77
C LYS A 82 28.63 -13.02 13.40
N LEU A 83 28.02 -14.21 13.51
CA LEU A 83 26.76 -14.40 14.23
C LEU A 83 26.86 -13.97 15.71
N SER A 84 28.00 -14.22 16.36
CA SER A 84 28.23 -13.77 17.74
C SER A 84 28.37 -12.25 17.86
N LEU A 85 29.02 -11.61 16.89
CA LEU A 85 29.15 -10.16 16.82
C LEU A 85 27.81 -9.50 16.47
N ASP A 86 27.06 -10.11 15.54
CA ASP A 86 25.70 -9.73 15.18
C ASP A 86 24.80 -9.87 16.41
N ALA A 87 24.87 -10.96 17.18
CA ALA A 87 24.10 -11.15 18.41
C ALA A 87 24.43 -10.11 19.50
N LEU A 88 25.69 -9.70 19.61
CA LEU A 88 26.09 -8.62 20.53
C LEU A 88 25.60 -7.25 20.04
N ALA A 89 25.73 -6.96 18.74
CA ALA A 89 25.15 -5.77 18.12
C ALA A 89 23.62 -5.74 18.26
N GLN A 90 22.99 -6.92 18.17
CA GLN A 90 21.57 -7.13 18.38
C GLN A 90 21.16 -6.82 19.82
N LEU A 91 21.87 -7.37 20.80
CA LEU A 91 21.63 -7.08 22.22
C LEU A 91 21.85 -5.61 22.56
N ALA A 92 22.86 -4.97 21.94
CA ALA A 92 23.09 -3.54 22.08
C ALA A 92 21.93 -2.72 21.47
N ALA A 93 21.47 -3.10 20.27
CA ALA A 93 20.30 -2.48 19.62
C ALA A 93 19.00 -2.70 20.43
N ASP A 94 18.80 -3.88 21.02
CA ASP A 94 17.66 -4.19 21.91
C ASP A 94 17.65 -3.30 23.15
N LYS A 95 18.82 -3.10 23.77
CA LYS A 95 18.97 -2.24 24.95
C LYS A 95 18.79 -0.76 24.60
N LEU A 96 19.33 -0.31 23.48
CA LEU A 96 19.10 1.04 22.95
C LEU A 96 17.61 1.26 22.69
N TRP A 97 16.95 0.27 22.09
CA TRP A 97 15.51 0.26 21.88
C TRP A 97 14.69 0.45 23.15
N ALA A 98 14.97 -0.37 24.18
CA ALA A 98 14.30 -0.27 25.46
C ALA A 98 14.52 1.10 26.12
N SER A 99 15.63 1.78 25.81
CA SER A 99 15.98 3.10 26.36
C SER A 99 15.41 4.30 25.58
N ALA A 100 15.07 4.14 24.30
CA ALA A 100 14.68 5.25 23.41
C ALA A 100 13.30 5.85 23.71
N GLY A 101 12.44 5.13 24.46
CA GLY A 101 11.06 5.54 24.72
C GLY A 101 10.18 5.47 23.46
N ALA A 102 8.87 5.28 23.64
CA ALA A 102 7.96 4.96 22.52
C ALA A 102 7.74 6.08 21.49
N ASN A 103 8.18 7.31 21.76
CA ASN A 103 7.86 8.51 20.98
C ASN A 103 9.09 9.26 20.41
N SER A 104 10.29 8.69 20.50
CA SER A 104 11.50 9.34 19.97
C SER A 104 11.80 8.79 18.58
N SER A 105 12.27 9.61 17.64
CA SER A 105 12.75 9.11 16.34
C SER A 105 14.08 8.38 16.49
N TYR A 106 14.29 7.28 15.76
CA TYR A 106 15.50 6.46 15.86
C TYR A 106 15.81 5.71 14.56
N THR A 107 17.07 5.28 14.44
CA THR A 107 17.56 4.37 13.39
C THR A 107 18.04 3.08 14.02
N VAL A 108 17.63 1.95 13.43
CA VAL A 108 18.03 0.62 13.85
C VAL A 108 18.89 0.01 12.76
N PRO A 109 20.15 -0.37 13.05
CA PRO A 109 21.00 -1.06 12.07
C PRO A 109 20.41 -2.42 11.70
N ALA A 110 20.90 -3.01 10.61
CA ALA A 110 20.40 -4.30 10.13
C ALA A 110 20.40 -5.38 11.22
N VAL A 111 19.23 -6.01 11.41
CA VAL A 111 18.98 -7.03 12.44
C VAL A 111 18.41 -8.31 11.81
N ASN A 112 18.95 -9.47 12.22
CA ASN A 112 18.61 -10.78 11.65
C ASN A 112 17.38 -11.47 12.31
N HIS A 113 16.55 -10.74 13.07
CA HIS A 113 15.30 -11.25 13.64
C HIS A 113 14.15 -10.26 13.43
N LEU A 114 12.91 -10.75 13.53
CA LEU A 114 11.70 -9.93 13.51
C LEU A 114 11.54 -9.19 14.84
N ARG A 115 11.31 -7.88 14.77
CA ARG A 115 11.01 -6.98 15.89
C ARG A 115 9.58 -6.49 15.78
N GLU A 116 8.84 -6.56 16.87
CA GLU A 116 7.50 -5.98 16.94
C GLU A 116 7.56 -4.50 17.30
N LEU A 117 6.91 -3.67 16.49
CA LEU A 117 6.82 -2.22 16.64
C LEU A 117 5.35 -1.79 16.60
N THR A 118 4.98 -0.88 17.49
CA THR A 118 3.68 -0.19 17.42
C THR A 118 3.90 1.19 16.84
N LEU A 119 3.30 1.44 15.68
CA LEU A 119 3.27 2.74 15.03
C LEU A 119 2.03 3.51 15.52
N THR A 120 2.24 4.72 16.02
CA THR A 120 1.16 5.65 16.41
C THR A 120 0.84 6.60 15.25
N PRO A 121 -0.36 7.20 15.19
CA PRO A 121 -0.69 8.21 14.18
C PRO A 121 0.41 9.27 14.05
N GLY A 122 0.75 9.63 12.82
CA GLY A 122 1.87 10.54 12.50
C GLY A 122 3.25 9.87 12.42
N SER A 123 3.38 8.61 12.84
CA SER A 123 4.64 7.86 12.72
C SER A 123 4.88 7.35 11.30
N VAL A 124 6.15 7.33 10.88
CA VAL A 124 6.59 6.74 9.61
C VAL A 124 7.72 5.76 9.89
N LEU A 125 7.50 4.48 9.61
CA LEU A 125 8.54 3.45 9.56
C LEU A 125 9.15 3.41 8.17
N THR A 126 10.39 3.83 8.00
CA THR A 126 11.14 3.73 6.75
C THR A 126 12.00 2.47 6.76
N ALA A 127 11.59 1.46 6.01
CA ALA A 127 12.30 0.19 5.88
C ALA A 127 13.25 0.23 4.67
N GLN A 128 14.53 -0.11 4.90
CA GLN A 128 15.54 -0.16 3.86
C GLN A 128 15.37 -1.38 2.94
N PRO A 129 15.95 -1.35 1.73
CA PRO A 129 16.04 -2.52 0.86
C PRO A 129 16.49 -3.80 1.57
N GLY A 130 15.77 -4.91 1.32
CA GLY A 130 16.00 -6.19 1.97
C GLY A 130 15.24 -6.39 3.28
N CYS A 131 14.57 -5.36 3.81
CA CYS A 131 13.72 -5.51 4.98
C CYS A 131 12.54 -6.44 4.71
N VAL A 132 12.19 -7.21 5.73
CA VAL A 132 11.01 -8.05 5.78
C VAL A 132 10.01 -7.40 6.75
N VAL A 133 8.77 -7.19 6.30
CA VAL A 133 7.73 -6.51 7.09
C VAL A 133 6.45 -7.34 7.10
N LEU A 134 5.91 -7.62 8.28
CA LEU A 134 4.61 -8.24 8.50
C LEU A 134 3.70 -7.26 9.24
N VAL A 135 2.57 -6.90 8.66
CA VAL A 135 1.54 -6.15 9.38
C VAL A 135 0.84 -7.11 10.33
N ARG A 136 1.00 -6.92 11.65
CA ARG A 136 0.46 -7.81 12.68
C ARG A 136 -0.95 -7.41 13.11
N SER A 137 -1.20 -6.11 13.23
CA SER A 137 -2.52 -5.56 13.58
C SER A 137 -2.71 -4.18 12.96
N GLY A 138 -3.96 -3.74 12.84
CA GLY A 138 -4.29 -2.45 12.22
C GLY A 138 -4.07 -2.44 10.71
N ARG A 139 -3.94 -1.22 10.17
CA ARG A 139 -3.70 -0.96 8.75
C ARG A 139 -2.52 0.00 8.61
N VAL A 140 -1.73 -0.20 7.56
CA VAL A 140 -0.63 0.70 7.20
C VAL A 140 -0.71 1.06 5.73
N GLN A 141 -0.27 2.25 5.37
CA GLN A 141 -0.11 2.68 4.00
C GLN A 141 1.36 2.76 3.65
N THR A 142 1.72 2.30 2.45
CA THR A 142 3.10 2.41 1.98
C THR A 142 3.34 3.78 1.36
N ARG A 143 4.52 4.33 1.58
CA ARG A 143 5.03 5.53 0.91
C ARG A 143 6.29 5.15 0.15
N ASN A 144 6.15 5.06 -1.18
CA ASN A 144 7.23 4.60 -2.04
C ASN A 144 8.02 5.79 -2.58
N GLY A 145 9.35 5.71 -2.49
CA GLY A 145 10.23 6.54 -3.31
C GLY A 145 10.14 6.14 -4.79
N VAL A 146 10.67 6.98 -5.68
CA VAL A 146 10.71 6.69 -7.12
C VAL A 146 11.41 5.35 -7.37
N GLY A 147 10.70 4.41 -7.99
CA GLY A 147 11.22 3.07 -8.30
C GLY A 147 11.25 2.08 -7.13
N ALA A 148 10.75 2.46 -5.95
CA ALA A 148 10.63 1.56 -4.81
C ALA A 148 9.47 0.58 -5.02
N THR A 149 9.70 -0.70 -4.75
CA THR A 149 8.68 -1.77 -4.84
C THR A 149 8.76 -2.66 -3.61
N VAL A 150 7.68 -3.40 -3.37
CA VAL A 150 7.64 -4.46 -2.35
C VAL A 150 7.16 -5.76 -2.97
N VAL A 151 7.66 -6.90 -2.50
CA VAL A 151 7.14 -8.21 -2.88
C VAL A 151 6.26 -8.74 -1.76
N ARG A 152 4.97 -8.96 -2.04
CA ARG A 152 4.05 -9.65 -1.15
C ARG A 152 4.34 -11.14 -1.19
N ILE A 153 4.88 -11.67 -0.10
CA ILE A 153 5.43 -13.02 -0.01
C ILE A 153 4.36 -14.09 -0.26
N PRO A 154 3.20 -14.10 0.41
CA PRO A 154 2.22 -15.19 0.24
C PRO A 154 1.67 -15.28 -1.19
N ALA A 155 1.60 -14.15 -1.89
CA ALA A 155 1.13 -14.07 -3.26
C ALA A 155 2.25 -14.14 -4.31
N ALA A 156 3.52 -14.17 -3.89
CA ALA A 156 4.69 -14.01 -4.74
C ALA A 156 4.56 -12.85 -5.75
N ARG A 157 3.95 -11.74 -5.32
CA ARG A 157 3.55 -10.63 -6.19
C ARG A 157 4.35 -9.38 -5.88
N GLU A 158 4.97 -8.79 -6.89
CA GLU A 158 5.56 -7.47 -6.77
C GLU A 158 4.47 -6.39 -6.85
N LEU A 159 4.49 -5.46 -5.90
CA LEU A 159 3.61 -4.31 -5.82
C LEU A 159 4.39 -3.06 -6.22
N TYR A 160 3.89 -2.39 -7.25
CA TYR A 160 4.32 -1.06 -7.69
C TYR A 160 3.39 0.00 -7.12
N ASN A 161 3.87 1.24 -6.99
CA ASN A 161 3.14 2.35 -6.38
C ASN A 161 2.79 2.11 -4.91
N GLN A 162 1.97 2.99 -4.34
CA GLN A 162 1.60 2.98 -2.93
C GLN A 162 0.36 2.11 -2.69
N TRP A 163 0.31 1.43 -1.54
CA TRP A 163 -0.74 0.49 -1.21
C TRP A 163 -1.23 0.66 0.23
N GLU A 164 -2.52 0.42 0.45
CA GLU A 164 -3.04 0.10 1.77
C GLU A 164 -2.83 -1.38 2.07
N LEU A 165 -2.25 -1.66 3.23
CA LEU A 165 -1.93 -2.99 3.74
C LEU A 165 -2.71 -3.24 5.02
N SER A 166 -3.08 -4.50 5.23
CA SER A 166 -3.87 -4.95 6.38
C SER A 166 -3.14 -6.03 7.16
N ALA A 167 -3.61 -6.32 8.37
CA ALA A 167 -3.10 -7.44 9.17
C ALA A 167 -2.98 -8.73 8.34
N GLY A 168 -1.82 -9.37 8.42
CA GLY A 168 -1.45 -10.55 7.62
C GLY A 168 -0.65 -10.25 6.35
N ASP A 169 -0.58 -8.99 5.89
CA ASP A 169 0.28 -8.64 4.76
C ASP A 169 1.76 -8.81 5.12
N TYR A 170 2.42 -9.71 4.39
CA TYR A 170 3.82 -10.09 4.60
C TYR A 170 4.65 -9.76 3.36
N LEU A 171 5.65 -8.90 3.53
CA LEU A 171 6.31 -8.18 2.44
C LEU A 171 7.83 -8.20 2.56
N ILE A 172 8.51 -8.09 1.41
CA ILE A 172 9.95 -7.77 1.32
C ILE A 172 10.13 -6.46 0.58
N VAL A 173 10.91 -5.53 1.14
CA VAL A 173 11.33 -4.31 0.45
C VAL A 173 12.41 -4.64 -0.57
N THR A 174 12.19 -4.28 -1.83
CA THR A 174 13.13 -4.65 -2.90
C THR A 174 14.37 -3.76 -2.92
N GLU A 175 15.34 -4.13 -3.75
CA GLU A 175 16.71 -3.58 -3.76
C GLU A 175 16.86 -2.12 -4.22
N LYS A 176 15.78 -1.48 -4.71
CA LYS A 176 15.90 -0.18 -5.39
C LYS A 176 15.90 1.02 -4.45
N ALA A 177 14.97 1.06 -3.50
CA ALA A 177 14.76 2.22 -2.66
C ALA A 177 13.99 1.85 -1.38
N PRO A 178 14.11 2.64 -0.30
CA PRO A 178 13.37 2.43 0.93
C PRO A 178 11.85 2.60 0.73
N ILE A 179 11.08 2.00 1.63
CA ILE A 179 9.62 2.10 1.67
C ILE A 179 9.21 2.61 3.05
N GLY A 180 8.43 3.69 3.08
CA GLY A 180 7.77 4.17 4.27
C GLY A 180 6.49 3.37 4.57
N PHE A 181 6.18 3.17 5.84
CA PHE A 181 4.94 2.59 6.33
C PHE A 181 4.35 3.52 7.39
N THR A 182 3.14 4.00 7.15
CA THR A 182 2.41 4.91 8.05
C THR A 182 1.14 4.23 8.52
N PRO A 183 0.84 4.19 9.83
CA PRO A 183 -0.40 3.61 10.31
C PRO A 183 -1.59 4.47 9.88
N VAL A 184 -2.71 3.82 9.58
CA VAL A 184 -3.95 4.50 9.24
C VAL A 184 -5.09 4.01 10.10
N LEU A 185 -6.00 4.93 10.45
CA LEU A 185 -7.19 4.65 11.27
C LEU A 185 -6.83 4.14 12.66
N GLY A 186 -5.90 4.85 13.30
CA GLY A 186 -5.35 4.53 14.60
C GLY A 186 -3.94 3.94 14.50
N SER A 187 -3.52 3.28 15.56
CA SER A 187 -2.22 2.61 15.63
C SER A 187 -2.20 1.30 14.84
N ALA A 188 -1.02 0.92 14.36
CA ALA A 188 -0.78 -0.39 13.75
C ALA A 188 0.45 -1.05 14.37
N THR A 189 0.40 -2.36 14.55
CA THR A 189 1.57 -3.13 14.97
C THR A 189 2.17 -3.84 13.78
N VAL A 190 3.47 -3.69 13.57
CA VAL A 190 4.23 -4.33 12.50
C VAL A 190 5.37 -5.15 13.09
N MET A 191 5.70 -6.27 12.46
CA MET A 191 6.94 -6.98 12.71
C MET A 191 7.92 -6.70 11.58
N ILE A 192 9.14 -6.27 11.89
CA ILE A 192 10.16 -5.93 10.90
C ILE A 192 11.52 -6.58 11.21
N SER A 193 12.20 -7.04 10.16
CA SER A 193 13.61 -7.47 10.19
C SER A 193 14.38 -6.73 9.09
N GLY A 194 15.62 -6.37 9.36
CA GLY A 194 16.46 -5.53 8.49
C GLY A 194 16.76 -4.16 9.09
N GLU A 195 17.34 -3.27 8.28
CA GLU A 195 17.67 -1.90 8.69
C GLU A 195 16.47 -0.97 8.47
N PHE A 196 16.11 -0.21 9.48
CA PHE A 196 14.96 0.69 9.39
C PHE A 196 15.11 1.90 10.29
N MET A 197 14.31 2.92 10.00
CA MET A 197 14.18 4.14 10.79
C MET A 197 12.71 4.33 11.14
N VAL A 198 12.42 4.85 12.32
CA VAL A 198 11.09 5.35 12.64
C VAL A 198 11.20 6.81 12.99
N GLU A 199 10.35 7.60 12.35
CA GLU A 199 10.19 9.01 12.62
C GLU A 199 8.79 9.22 13.21
N HIS A 200 8.70 10.02 14.26
CA HIS A 200 7.42 10.43 14.84
C HIS A 200 7.15 11.89 14.46
N GLY A 201 5.99 12.13 13.87
CA GLY A 201 5.49 13.46 13.56
C GLY A 201 4.04 13.61 14.00
N ASP A 202 3.45 14.74 13.64
CA ASP A 202 2.04 14.99 13.87
C ASP A 202 1.17 14.14 12.92
N PRO A 203 0.01 13.66 13.38
CA PRO A 203 -0.94 13.01 12.50
C PRO A 203 -1.44 13.98 11.42
N TYR A 204 -1.95 13.42 10.32
CA TYR A 204 -2.63 14.23 9.33
C TYR A 204 -3.94 14.77 9.92
N GLU A 205 -4.11 16.09 9.88
CA GLU A 205 -5.32 16.76 10.35
C GLU A 205 -6.20 17.13 9.14
N PRO A 206 -7.40 16.53 9.00
CA PRO A 206 -8.30 16.84 7.90
C PRO A 206 -8.78 18.29 7.91
N GLU A 207 -8.69 18.94 6.75
CA GLU A 207 -9.11 20.35 6.63
C GLU A 207 -10.54 20.50 6.11
N TYR A 208 -11.08 19.49 5.42
CA TYR A 208 -12.21 19.67 4.49
C TYR A 208 -13.48 18.88 4.86
N THR A 209 -13.78 18.79 6.17
CA THR A 209 -14.92 18.03 6.71
C THR A 209 -16.30 18.55 6.25
N ASP A 210 -16.51 19.87 6.22
CA ASP A 210 -17.75 20.49 5.73
C ASP A 210 -18.02 20.18 4.25
N LEU A 211 -16.98 20.04 3.42
CA LEU A 211 -17.12 19.62 2.03
C LEU A 211 -17.54 18.14 1.93
N ALA A 212 -16.96 17.29 2.79
CA ALA A 212 -17.39 15.90 2.90
C ALA A 212 -18.84 15.79 3.38
N ASP A 213 -19.27 16.61 4.34
CA ASP A 213 -20.65 16.70 4.81
C ASP A 213 -21.62 17.14 3.70
N ALA A 214 -21.24 18.17 2.92
CA ALA A 214 -22.06 18.64 1.82
C ALA A 214 -22.24 17.54 0.75
N LEU A 215 -21.15 16.86 0.37
CA LEU A 215 -21.22 15.73 -0.55
C LEU A 215 -21.98 14.54 0.03
N ASN A 216 -21.87 14.28 1.33
CA ASN A 216 -22.63 13.21 2.00
C ASN A 216 -24.13 13.48 1.94
N LYS A 217 -24.56 14.72 2.25
CA LYS A 217 -25.96 15.15 2.12
C LYS A 217 -26.48 14.94 0.70
N MET A 218 -25.68 15.24 -0.31
CA MET A 218 -26.02 15.01 -1.73
C MET A 218 -25.97 13.53 -2.16
N GLY A 219 -25.59 12.60 -1.28
CA GLY A 219 -25.44 11.17 -1.60
C GLY A 219 -24.16 10.83 -2.38
N LEU A 220 -23.24 11.78 -2.54
CA LEU A 220 -22.04 11.63 -3.35
C LEU A 220 -20.84 11.09 -2.56
N PHE A 221 -20.77 11.31 -1.25
CA PHE A 221 -19.66 10.86 -0.40
C PHE A 221 -20.16 10.14 0.87
N LEU A 222 -20.38 8.83 0.78
CA LEU A 222 -21.08 8.06 1.82
C LEU A 222 -20.21 7.59 3.00
N GLY A 223 -18.90 7.83 2.97
CA GLY A 223 -17.97 7.29 3.98
C GLY A 223 -17.75 5.77 3.85
N THR A 224 -17.36 5.12 4.95
CA THR A 224 -17.00 3.69 4.98
C THR A 224 -17.83 2.86 5.96
N GLY A 225 -18.86 3.45 6.58
CA GLY A 225 -19.58 2.87 7.72
C GLY A 225 -18.95 3.19 9.08
N ASN A 226 -17.71 3.70 9.11
CA ASN A 226 -17.03 4.18 10.33
C ASN A 226 -16.79 5.70 10.25
N GLY A 227 -17.72 6.44 9.65
CA GLY A 227 -17.52 7.84 9.27
C GLY A 227 -16.80 7.99 7.93
N TYR A 228 -16.14 9.13 7.73
CA TYR A 228 -15.54 9.50 6.45
C TYR A 228 -14.11 9.03 6.24
N GLU A 229 -13.35 8.79 7.33
CA GLU A 229 -11.92 8.43 7.30
C GLU A 229 -11.08 9.47 6.54
N LEU A 230 -11.30 10.76 6.82
CA LEU A 230 -10.73 11.88 6.06
C LEU A 230 -9.20 11.96 6.12
N ASP A 231 -8.61 11.40 7.16
CA ASP A 231 -7.18 11.31 7.44
C ASP A 231 -6.49 10.12 6.75
N ARG A 232 -7.22 9.33 5.95
CA ARG A 232 -6.69 8.19 5.20
C ARG A 232 -6.47 8.56 3.74
N VAL A 233 -5.36 8.08 3.15
CA VAL A 233 -5.15 8.20 1.70
C VAL A 233 -6.16 7.35 0.93
N SER A 234 -6.74 7.94 -0.11
CA SER A 234 -7.82 7.35 -0.89
C SER A 234 -7.34 6.14 -1.69
N ARG A 235 -8.19 5.12 -1.82
CA ARG A 235 -7.91 3.94 -2.65
C ARG A 235 -8.45 4.09 -4.06
N ARG A 236 -7.90 3.31 -5.00
CA ARG A 236 -8.32 3.30 -6.40
C ARG A 236 -9.76 2.84 -6.59
N ASP A 237 -10.23 1.88 -5.78
CA ASP A 237 -11.64 1.46 -5.82
C ASP A 237 -12.59 2.56 -5.31
N GLU A 238 -12.19 3.30 -4.28
CA GLU A 238 -12.95 4.45 -3.78
C GLU A 238 -13.03 5.59 -4.81
N GLY A 239 -11.91 5.91 -5.46
CA GLY A 239 -11.88 6.90 -6.54
C GLY A 239 -12.81 6.52 -7.70
N LEU A 240 -12.89 5.23 -8.04
CA LEU A 240 -13.81 4.74 -9.06
C LEU A 240 -15.27 4.93 -8.67
N ILE A 241 -15.64 4.58 -7.44
CA ILE A 241 -17.01 4.73 -6.94
C ILE A 241 -17.40 6.21 -6.94
N MET A 242 -16.48 7.08 -6.52
CA MET A 242 -16.68 8.54 -6.58
C MET A 242 -16.90 9.03 -8.01
N MET A 243 -16.13 8.55 -8.98
CA MET A 243 -16.38 8.86 -10.40
C MET A 243 -17.79 8.44 -10.83
N LEU A 244 -18.22 7.22 -10.49
CA LEU A 244 -19.55 6.72 -10.86
C LEU A 244 -20.68 7.55 -10.25
N ARG A 245 -20.49 8.07 -9.02
CA ARG A 245 -21.42 9.01 -8.40
C ARG A 245 -21.42 10.36 -9.11
N LEU A 246 -20.25 10.88 -9.49
CA LEU A 246 -20.12 12.12 -10.26
C LEU A 246 -20.65 12.00 -11.69
N LEU A 247 -20.77 10.78 -12.22
CA LEU A 247 -21.48 10.50 -13.48
C LEU A 247 -22.99 10.31 -13.27
N GLY A 248 -23.46 10.13 -12.04
CA GLY A 248 -24.86 9.76 -11.73
C GLY A 248 -25.20 8.31 -12.09
N ASP A 249 -24.20 7.43 -12.13
CA ASP A 249 -24.28 6.05 -12.62
C ASP A 249 -24.22 4.99 -11.51
N GLU A 250 -24.05 5.37 -10.24
CA GLU A 250 -23.91 4.41 -9.13
C GLU A 250 -25.06 3.40 -9.06
N GLN A 251 -26.32 3.84 -9.21
CA GLN A 251 -27.47 2.92 -9.15
C GLN A 251 -27.48 1.94 -10.33
N ALA A 252 -27.08 2.39 -11.52
CA ALA A 252 -26.94 1.51 -12.68
C ALA A 252 -25.82 0.49 -12.48
N ALA A 253 -24.73 0.88 -11.82
CA ALA A 253 -23.65 -0.02 -11.45
C ALA A 253 -24.10 -1.07 -10.43
N LEU A 254 -24.81 -0.66 -9.37
CA LEU A 254 -25.33 -1.54 -8.32
C LEU A 254 -26.40 -2.51 -8.82
N ALA A 255 -27.12 -2.17 -9.89
CA ALA A 255 -28.08 -3.07 -10.53
C ALA A 255 -27.42 -4.23 -11.30
N LEU A 256 -26.11 -4.19 -11.56
CA LEU A 256 -25.39 -5.29 -12.18
C LEU A 256 -25.21 -6.46 -11.20
N THR A 257 -25.74 -7.62 -11.59
CA THR A 257 -25.59 -8.88 -10.85
C THR A 257 -24.49 -9.77 -11.41
N GLU A 258 -24.08 -9.54 -12.66
CA GLU A 258 -23.03 -10.28 -13.35
C GLU A 258 -21.64 -9.65 -13.17
N LYS A 259 -20.62 -10.48 -12.97
CA LYS A 259 -19.21 -10.07 -13.00
C LYS A 259 -18.77 -9.96 -14.47
N LEU A 260 -18.44 -8.75 -14.92
CA LEU A 260 -18.02 -8.48 -16.29
C LEU A 260 -16.52 -8.21 -16.45
N HIS A 261 -15.81 -7.98 -15.35
CA HIS A 261 -14.38 -7.71 -15.38
C HIS A 261 -13.54 -9.00 -15.23
N PRO A 262 -12.33 -9.07 -15.81
CA PRO A 262 -11.45 -10.24 -15.66
C PRO A 262 -10.70 -10.26 -14.32
N PHE A 263 -10.74 -9.16 -13.56
CA PHE A 263 -9.86 -8.98 -12.41
C PHE A 263 -10.14 -9.94 -11.25
N SER A 264 -9.08 -10.50 -10.65
CA SER A 264 -9.15 -11.44 -9.53
C SER A 264 -9.02 -10.77 -8.15
N ASP A 265 -8.49 -9.55 -8.09
CA ASP A 265 -8.19 -8.83 -6.85
C ASP A 265 -9.28 -7.81 -6.44
N VAL A 266 -10.44 -7.86 -7.08
CA VAL A 266 -11.60 -7.03 -6.75
C VAL A 266 -12.44 -7.74 -5.69
N ARG A 267 -12.74 -7.04 -4.60
CA ARG A 267 -13.58 -7.54 -3.51
C ARG A 267 -15.04 -7.71 -3.98
N PRO A 268 -15.80 -8.69 -3.43
CA PRO A 268 -17.17 -8.96 -3.87
C PRO A 268 -18.07 -7.73 -3.89
N TRP A 269 -18.05 -6.92 -2.83
CA TRP A 269 -18.87 -5.70 -2.73
C TRP A 269 -18.55 -4.64 -3.79
N ALA A 270 -17.30 -4.62 -4.30
CA ALA A 270 -16.85 -3.67 -5.32
C ALA A 270 -17.05 -4.20 -6.74
N SER A 271 -17.40 -5.48 -6.91
CA SER A 271 -17.41 -6.14 -8.22
C SER A 271 -18.45 -5.55 -9.18
N ALA A 272 -19.62 -5.14 -8.68
CA ALA A 272 -20.65 -4.48 -9.49
C ALA A 272 -20.16 -3.13 -10.05
N TYR A 273 -19.56 -2.31 -9.20
CA TYR A 273 -18.94 -1.03 -9.58
C TYR A 273 -17.84 -1.21 -10.63
N VAL A 274 -16.91 -2.15 -10.40
CA VAL A 274 -15.81 -2.40 -11.34
C VAL A 274 -16.33 -3.01 -12.64
N SER A 275 -17.34 -3.87 -12.60
CA SER A 275 -17.97 -4.45 -13.79
C SER A 275 -18.62 -3.38 -14.65
N TYR A 276 -19.37 -2.46 -14.04
CA TYR A 276 -19.99 -1.35 -14.75
C TYR A 276 -18.94 -0.45 -15.40
N ALA A 277 -17.93 -0.04 -14.63
CA ALA A 277 -16.89 0.84 -15.14
C ALA A 277 -16.06 0.18 -16.25
N TYR A 278 -15.74 -1.12 -16.11
CA TYR A 278 -15.01 -1.87 -17.13
C TYR A 278 -15.82 -2.01 -18.42
N LYS A 279 -17.10 -2.41 -18.33
CA LYS A 279 -18.01 -2.55 -19.47
C LYS A 279 -18.14 -1.25 -20.27
N ASN A 280 -18.20 -0.12 -19.57
CA ASN A 280 -18.38 1.20 -20.18
C ASN A 280 -17.05 1.90 -20.52
N GLY A 281 -15.90 1.23 -20.42
CA GLY A 281 -14.60 1.82 -20.74
C GLY A 281 -14.17 2.94 -19.79
N LEU A 282 -14.80 3.08 -18.63
CA LEU A 282 -14.55 4.12 -17.64
C LEU A 282 -13.32 3.83 -16.77
N THR A 283 -12.80 2.60 -16.79
CA THR A 283 -11.57 2.25 -16.09
C THR A 283 -10.86 1.07 -16.75
N ASN A 284 -9.56 0.97 -16.52
CA ASN A 284 -8.73 -0.15 -16.92
C ASN A 284 -8.07 -0.78 -15.68
N GLY A 285 -7.73 -2.06 -15.81
CA GLY A 285 -6.88 -2.74 -14.85
C GLY A 285 -5.44 -2.26 -14.92
N THR A 286 -4.67 -2.56 -13.87
CA THR A 286 -3.21 -2.40 -13.87
C THR A 286 -2.51 -3.55 -14.60
N SER A 287 -3.24 -4.64 -14.86
CA SER A 287 -2.84 -5.74 -15.74
C SER A 287 -4.09 -6.33 -16.41
N SER A 288 -3.92 -7.39 -17.20
CA SER A 288 -5.06 -8.12 -17.79
C SER A 288 -5.93 -8.86 -16.77
N TYR A 289 -5.45 -9.06 -15.54
CA TYR A 289 -6.14 -9.82 -14.49
C TYR A 289 -6.18 -9.10 -13.13
N GLU A 290 -5.70 -7.87 -13.03
CA GLU A 290 -5.69 -7.09 -11.78
C GLU A 290 -6.25 -5.69 -12.00
N TYR A 291 -7.12 -5.28 -11.08
CA TYR A 291 -7.60 -3.91 -10.96
C TYR A 291 -6.71 -3.08 -10.02
N SER A 292 -6.09 -3.74 -9.04
CA SER A 292 -5.37 -3.11 -7.93
C SER A 292 -6.26 -2.22 -7.05
N SER A 293 -7.38 -2.78 -6.55
CA SER A 293 -8.36 -2.07 -5.71
C SER A 293 -7.73 -1.33 -4.52
N MET A 294 -6.74 -1.94 -3.86
CA MET A 294 -6.09 -1.41 -2.66
C MET A 294 -4.90 -0.48 -2.93
N MET A 295 -4.56 -0.26 -4.20
CA MET A 295 -3.57 0.76 -4.57
C MET A 295 -4.10 2.12 -4.15
N LEU A 296 -3.25 2.93 -3.53
CA LEU A 296 -3.59 4.32 -3.21
C LEU A 296 -3.65 5.10 -4.52
N ILE A 297 -4.75 5.84 -4.71
CA ILE A 297 -4.98 6.58 -5.95
C ILE A 297 -4.12 7.85 -5.96
N GLU A 298 -3.42 8.07 -7.06
CA GLU A 298 -2.62 9.28 -7.25
C GLU A 298 -3.51 10.46 -7.68
N PRO A 299 -3.14 11.72 -7.36
CA PRO A 299 -3.90 12.90 -7.76
C PRO A 299 -4.25 12.95 -9.25
N GLU A 300 -3.32 12.59 -10.14
CA GLU A 300 -3.52 12.53 -11.58
C GLU A 300 -4.56 11.47 -11.99
N GLN A 301 -4.56 10.33 -11.32
CA GLN A 301 -5.53 9.26 -11.57
C GLN A 301 -6.94 9.70 -11.16
N TYR A 302 -7.08 10.33 -9.99
CA TYR A 302 -8.39 10.84 -9.56
C TYR A 302 -8.85 12.03 -10.41
N MET A 303 -7.95 12.92 -10.80
CA MET A 303 -8.29 14.02 -11.71
C MET A 303 -8.75 13.50 -13.07
N THR A 304 -8.15 12.42 -13.58
CA THR A 304 -8.63 11.76 -14.81
C THR A 304 -10.09 11.34 -14.68
N PHE A 305 -10.48 10.80 -13.51
CA PHE A 305 -11.88 10.44 -13.24
C PHE A 305 -12.82 11.64 -13.19
N LEU A 306 -12.42 12.73 -12.53
CA LEU A 306 -13.22 13.97 -12.51
C LEU A 306 -13.37 14.55 -13.92
N LEU A 307 -12.29 14.60 -14.71
CA LEU A 307 -12.31 15.09 -16.09
C LEU A 307 -13.23 14.26 -16.98
N ARG A 308 -13.24 12.93 -16.81
CA ARG A 308 -14.20 12.04 -17.49
C ARG A 308 -15.64 12.35 -17.11
N ALA A 309 -15.92 12.59 -15.83
CA ALA A 309 -17.25 13.00 -15.37
C ALA A 309 -17.70 14.35 -15.98
N LEU A 310 -16.76 15.25 -16.24
CA LEU A 310 -16.98 16.52 -16.93
C LEU A 310 -17.06 16.39 -18.46
N GLY A 311 -16.93 15.18 -19.02
CA GLY A 311 -17.05 14.91 -20.46
C GLY A 311 -15.75 15.04 -21.26
N TYR A 312 -14.60 15.19 -20.60
CA TYR A 312 -13.29 15.15 -21.27
C TYR A 312 -12.82 13.71 -21.47
N THR A 313 -12.04 13.48 -22.52
CA THR A 313 -11.53 12.17 -22.93
C THR A 313 -10.01 12.10 -22.83
N ASP A 314 -9.48 11.00 -22.31
CA ASP A 314 -8.03 10.73 -22.22
C ASP A 314 -7.56 9.57 -23.12
N SER A 315 -8.47 9.07 -23.96
CA SER A 315 -8.23 7.97 -24.90
C SER A 315 -9.08 8.14 -26.17
N GLY A 316 -8.85 7.28 -27.16
CA GLY A 316 -9.44 7.40 -28.50
C GLY A 316 -8.49 8.08 -29.49
N ASP A 317 -9.00 8.36 -30.70
CA ASP A 317 -8.18 8.90 -31.79
C ASP A 317 -7.71 10.34 -31.54
N ASN A 318 -8.52 11.13 -30.82
CA ASN A 318 -8.24 12.53 -30.50
C ASN A 318 -8.57 12.82 -29.02
N PRO A 319 -7.75 12.35 -28.07
CA PRO A 319 -7.98 12.59 -26.66
C PRO A 319 -7.77 14.08 -26.32
N ASP A 320 -8.56 14.61 -25.40
CA ASP A 320 -8.43 15.98 -24.90
C ASP A 320 -7.19 16.18 -24.02
N PHE A 321 -6.78 15.14 -23.31
CA PHE A 321 -5.61 15.15 -22.45
C PHE A 321 -4.98 13.75 -22.34
N HIS A 322 -3.79 13.67 -21.77
CA HIS A 322 -3.18 12.39 -21.39
C HIS A 322 -3.29 12.20 -19.88
N TYR A 323 -3.68 11.01 -19.40
CA TYR A 323 -3.96 10.75 -17.98
C TYR A 323 -2.82 11.16 -17.03
N LYS A 324 -1.55 10.98 -17.43
CA LYS A 324 -0.37 11.41 -16.64
C LYS A 324 -0.28 12.92 -16.43
N ASN A 325 -0.96 13.70 -17.25
CA ASN A 325 -0.96 15.16 -17.22
C ASN A 325 -2.34 15.70 -16.81
N ALA A 326 -3.19 14.88 -16.18
CA ALA A 326 -4.57 15.27 -15.86
C ALA A 326 -4.64 16.53 -14.97
N ILE A 327 -3.73 16.69 -14.00
CA ILE A 327 -3.68 17.88 -13.14
C ILE A 327 -3.40 19.15 -13.96
N SER A 328 -2.38 19.15 -14.82
CA SER A 328 -2.07 20.32 -15.66
C SER A 328 -3.14 20.58 -16.71
N ALA A 329 -3.76 19.53 -17.25
CA ALA A 329 -4.92 19.65 -18.14
C ALA A 329 -6.10 20.33 -17.43
N ALA A 330 -6.43 19.92 -16.21
CA ALA A 330 -7.51 20.52 -15.42
C ALA A 330 -7.27 22.01 -15.12
N VAL A 331 -6.00 22.41 -14.89
CA VAL A 331 -5.62 23.83 -14.81
C VAL A 331 -5.87 24.53 -16.14
N SER A 332 -5.42 23.96 -17.26
CA SER A 332 -5.60 24.57 -18.58
C SER A 332 -7.08 24.70 -19.01
N PHE A 333 -7.93 23.81 -18.53
CA PHE A 333 -9.37 23.84 -18.74
C PHE A 333 -10.12 24.77 -17.77
N GLY A 334 -9.43 25.35 -16.78
CA GLY A 334 -10.02 26.25 -15.79
C GLY A 334 -10.87 25.55 -14.74
N ILE A 335 -10.67 24.23 -14.53
CA ILE A 335 -11.43 23.42 -13.57
C ILE A 335 -10.86 23.61 -12.15
N ILE A 336 -9.53 23.71 -12.06
CA ILE A 336 -8.79 24.03 -10.83
C ILE A 336 -7.78 25.15 -11.08
N SER A 337 -7.39 25.85 -10.01
CA SER A 337 -6.31 26.83 -10.01
C SER A 337 -4.93 26.16 -9.92
N GLN A 338 -3.88 26.93 -10.23
CA GLN A 338 -2.50 26.46 -10.04
C GLN A 338 -2.18 26.17 -8.56
N ASN A 339 -2.76 26.92 -7.64
CA ASN A 339 -2.58 26.71 -6.20
C ASN A 339 -3.24 25.39 -5.75
N GLU A 340 -4.43 25.08 -6.28
CA GLU A 340 -5.09 23.81 -6.02
C GLU A 340 -4.27 22.64 -6.58
N ALA A 341 -3.69 22.79 -7.78
CA ALA A 341 -2.79 21.77 -8.34
C ALA A 341 -1.58 21.50 -7.42
N GLN A 342 -0.97 22.53 -6.85
CA GLN A 342 0.12 22.39 -5.87
C GLN A 342 -0.36 21.73 -4.56
N MET A 343 -1.52 22.15 -4.04
CA MET A 343 -2.12 21.56 -2.84
C MET A 343 -2.36 20.05 -3.01
N LEU A 344 -2.87 19.63 -4.16
CA LEU A 344 -3.19 18.23 -4.44
C LEU A 344 -1.94 17.35 -4.64
N THR A 345 -0.85 17.92 -5.17
CA THR A 345 0.37 17.17 -5.51
C THR A 345 1.45 17.21 -4.42
N SER A 346 1.32 18.09 -3.43
CA SER A 346 2.25 18.22 -2.29
C SER A 346 2.13 17.09 -1.26
N THR A 347 1.01 16.36 -1.24
CA THR A 347 0.77 15.23 -0.35
C THR A 347 0.14 14.07 -1.12
N PRO A 348 0.10 12.86 -0.54
CA PRO A 348 -0.83 11.83 -1.00
C PRO A 348 -2.27 12.35 -1.05
N LEU A 349 -3.11 11.75 -1.89
CA LEU A 349 -4.51 12.14 -2.02
C LEU A 349 -5.36 11.59 -0.86
N TYR A 350 -5.32 12.29 0.26
CA TYR A 350 -6.20 12.04 1.40
C TYR A 350 -7.68 12.18 1.03
N ARG A 351 -8.54 11.49 1.78
CA ARG A 351 -9.98 11.44 1.51
C ARG A 351 -10.66 12.80 1.67
N ASP A 352 -10.13 13.69 2.51
CA ASP A 352 -10.56 15.09 2.56
C ASP A 352 -10.23 15.86 1.27
N LYS A 353 -9.04 15.69 0.68
CA LYS A 353 -8.65 16.29 -0.59
C LYS A 353 -9.46 15.72 -1.75
N LEU A 354 -9.78 14.43 -1.68
CA LEU A 354 -10.73 13.81 -2.60
C LEU A 354 -12.12 14.47 -2.47
N ALA A 355 -12.62 14.68 -1.25
CA ALA A 355 -13.89 15.37 -1.03
C ALA A 355 -13.83 16.82 -1.54
N TYR A 356 -12.75 17.54 -1.27
CA TYR A 356 -12.51 18.90 -1.75
C TYR A 356 -12.66 19.01 -3.27
N ILE A 357 -11.91 18.19 -4.01
CA ILE A 357 -11.87 18.32 -5.46
C ILE A 357 -13.16 17.81 -6.11
N SER A 358 -13.84 16.85 -5.46
CA SER A 358 -15.16 16.38 -5.90
C SER A 358 -16.22 17.46 -5.70
N TYR A 359 -16.25 18.10 -4.54
CA TYR A 359 -17.20 19.16 -4.23
C TYR A 359 -17.03 20.35 -5.16
N TYR A 360 -15.82 20.87 -5.32
CA TYR A 360 -15.60 22.00 -6.21
C TYR A 360 -15.73 21.64 -7.69
N GLY A 361 -15.47 20.38 -8.05
CA GLY A 361 -15.76 19.83 -9.37
C GLY A 361 -17.24 19.89 -9.76
N LEU A 362 -18.16 19.86 -8.80
CA LEU A 362 -19.61 20.00 -9.05
C LEU A 362 -19.98 21.34 -9.72
N PHE A 363 -19.18 22.39 -9.51
CA PHE A 363 -19.43 23.72 -10.06
C PHE A 363 -18.67 23.99 -11.36
N ALA A 364 -17.82 23.06 -11.81
CA ALA A 364 -17.18 23.15 -13.10
C ALA A 364 -18.20 22.89 -14.21
N HIS A 365 -18.04 23.59 -15.34
CA HIS A 365 -18.86 23.36 -16.52
C HIS A 365 -18.44 22.08 -17.22
N MET A 366 -19.42 21.30 -17.68
CA MET A 366 -19.15 20.15 -18.55
C MET A 366 -18.59 20.64 -19.88
N LYS A 367 -17.67 19.86 -20.46
CA LYS A 367 -16.94 20.17 -21.67
C LYS A 367 -17.87 20.66 -22.79
N GLY A 368 -17.58 21.87 -23.30
CA GLY A 368 -18.29 22.44 -24.44
C GLY A 368 -19.71 22.93 -24.13
N THR A 369 -20.09 23.03 -22.85
CA THR A 369 -21.42 23.47 -22.42
C THR A 369 -21.33 24.55 -21.34
N SER A 370 -22.46 25.21 -21.04
CA SER A 370 -22.62 26.06 -19.85
C SER A 370 -23.25 25.32 -18.67
N THR A 371 -23.49 24.01 -18.78
CA THR A 371 -24.11 23.19 -17.73
C THR A 371 -23.05 22.82 -16.70
N ARG A 372 -23.31 23.06 -15.41
CA ARG A 372 -22.41 22.60 -14.36
C ARG A 372 -22.63 21.11 -14.11
N LEU A 373 -21.60 20.42 -13.62
CA LEU A 373 -21.71 19.00 -13.27
C LEU A 373 -22.85 18.74 -12.27
N LEU A 374 -23.07 19.62 -11.29
CA LEU A 374 -24.19 19.52 -10.36
C LEU A 374 -25.55 19.59 -11.05
N ASP A 375 -25.72 20.52 -11.98
CA ASP A 375 -26.98 20.72 -12.71
C ASP A 375 -27.30 19.47 -13.54
N TYR A 376 -26.28 18.89 -14.18
CA TYR A 376 -26.38 17.62 -14.89
C TYR A 376 -26.81 16.47 -13.96
N LEU A 377 -26.22 16.36 -12.77
CA LEU A 377 -26.59 15.33 -11.80
C LEU A 377 -28.02 15.49 -11.28
N ILE A 378 -28.50 16.73 -11.11
CA ILE A 378 -29.87 17.03 -10.72
C ILE A 378 -30.83 16.66 -11.85
N GLU A 379 -30.54 17.04 -13.10
CA GLU A 379 -31.36 16.69 -14.26
C GLU A 379 -31.47 15.17 -14.44
N LYS A 380 -30.39 14.44 -14.16
CA LYS A 380 -30.34 12.97 -14.19
C LYS A 380 -31.06 12.31 -13.00
N GLY A 381 -31.48 13.08 -11.99
CA GLY A 381 -32.10 12.57 -10.77
C GLY A 381 -31.13 11.85 -9.82
N ALA A 382 -29.81 11.99 -10.04
CA ALA A 382 -28.79 11.41 -9.17
C ALA A 382 -28.60 12.22 -7.88
N VAL A 383 -28.92 13.52 -7.91
CA VAL A 383 -28.90 14.42 -6.75
C VAL A 383 -30.22 15.18 -6.68
N ASP A 384 -30.85 15.21 -5.51
CA ASP A 384 -32.05 16.02 -5.29
C ASP A 384 -31.72 17.52 -5.24
N TYR A 385 -32.53 18.35 -5.91
CA TYR A 385 -32.31 19.80 -6.02
C TYR A 385 -32.30 20.49 -4.65
N ASN A 386 -33.31 20.24 -3.80
CA ASN A 386 -33.43 20.91 -2.51
C ASN A 386 -32.26 20.51 -1.59
N THR A 387 -31.89 19.24 -1.63
CA THR A 387 -30.76 18.67 -0.90
C THR A 387 -29.45 19.33 -1.34
N ALA A 388 -29.24 19.51 -2.66
CA ALA A 388 -28.09 20.21 -3.18
C ALA A 388 -28.01 21.66 -2.68
N GLN A 389 -29.12 22.42 -2.73
CA GLN A 389 -29.14 23.81 -2.25
C GLN A 389 -28.81 23.91 -0.76
N LEU A 390 -29.40 23.04 0.07
CA LEU A 390 -29.12 23.01 1.52
C LEU A 390 -27.67 22.63 1.82
N ALA A 391 -27.12 21.66 1.07
CA ALA A 391 -25.73 21.25 1.22
C ALA A 391 -24.77 22.39 0.86
N ILE A 392 -25.02 23.11 -0.24
CA ILE A 392 -24.23 24.29 -0.64
C ILE A 392 -24.26 25.38 0.42
N LEU A 393 -25.44 25.71 0.95
CA LEU A 393 -25.60 26.74 1.98
C LEU A 393 -24.88 26.39 3.30
N SER A 394 -24.62 25.11 3.55
CA SER A 394 -23.87 24.69 4.74
C SER A 394 -22.35 24.87 4.63
N VAL A 395 -21.83 25.13 3.42
CA VAL A 395 -20.41 25.37 3.19
C VAL A 395 -20.13 26.87 3.25
N THR A 396 -19.47 27.33 4.32
CA THR A 396 -19.21 28.76 4.56
C THR A 396 -17.80 29.20 4.15
N ARG A 397 -16.94 28.25 3.78
CA ARG A 397 -15.57 28.53 3.33
C ARG A 397 -15.53 29.16 1.94
N THR A 398 -14.50 29.95 1.72
CA THR A 398 -14.10 30.41 0.38
C THR A 398 -13.19 29.39 -0.28
N ARG A 399 -13.44 29.08 -1.56
CA ARG A 399 -12.49 28.31 -2.36
C ARG A 399 -11.18 29.11 -2.49
N PRO A 400 -10.03 28.54 -2.12
CA PRO A 400 -8.73 29.21 -2.17
C PRO A 400 -8.21 29.52 -3.58
#